data_AF-A0A962CDV6-F1
#
_entry.id   AF-A0A962CDV6-F1
#
_cell.length_a   1.000
_cell.length_b   1.000
_cell.length_c   1.000
_cell.angle_alpha   90.00
_cell.angle_beta   90.00
_cell.angle_gamma   90.00
#
_symmetry.space_group_name_H-M   'P 1'
#
loop_
_entity.id
_entity.type
_entity.pdbx_description
1 polymer ?
#
loop_
_entity_poly.entity_id
_entity_poly.type
_entity_poly.pdbx_seq_one_letter_code
_entity_poly.pdbx_strand_id
1 'polypeptide(L)'
;LFSIGLVELELDGTVRLQGGQPIPTYDQEIIEGFAHVFTGWTYAGSPSFSSGVRDYVRPMIAFEAFHDTGEKRLLRGAILPAGRTAAEDLKDALDTIFSHPNVAPFISRQLIQRLVTSNPSPGYVRRVAQRFEDDGRGVRGNLGAVVRAILFDDEARRGHLDASLTFGKLKEPLLRLSAT
;
A
#
# COMPACT_ATOMS: atom_id res chain seq x y z
N LEU A 1 -2.71 5.07 3.41
CA LEU A 1 -1.69 5.07 4.50
C LEU A 1 -1.24 3.66 4.91
N PHE A 2 -2.12 2.67 5.08
CA PHE A 2 -1.69 1.32 5.47
C PHE A 2 -0.77 0.60 4.46
N SER A 3 -0.77 1.02 3.19
CA SER A 3 0.09 0.48 2.13
C SER A 3 1.53 0.98 2.16
N ILE A 4 1.87 1.95 3.03
CA ILE A 4 3.20 2.55 3.11
C ILE A 4 3.87 2.34 4.49
N GLY A 5 3.16 1.78 5.47
CA GLY A 5 3.68 1.57 6.81
C GLY A 5 3.86 2.86 7.62
N LEU A 6 4.41 2.71 8.83
CA LEU A 6 4.60 3.83 9.77
C LEU A 6 5.96 4.52 9.61
N VAL A 7 6.94 3.84 9.04
CA VAL A 7 8.32 4.32 8.90
C VAL A 7 8.80 4.16 7.46
N GLU A 8 9.65 5.07 7.01
CA GLU A 8 10.26 5.01 5.68
C GLU A 8 11.13 3.76 5.53
N LEU A 9 11.11 3.19 4.32
CA LEU A 9 11.82 1.97 3.97
C LEU A 9 12.82 2.23 2.85
N GLU A 10 13.96 1.56 2.93
CA GLU A 10 14.82 1.33 1.79
C GLU A 10 14.13 0.37 0.82
N LEU A 11 14.61 0.30 -0.43
CA LEU A 11 14.01 -0.56 -1.45
C LEU A 11 14.09 -2.06 -1.12
N ASP A 12 15.01 -2.45 -0.24
CA ASP A 12 15.11 -3.82 0.29
C ASP A 12 14.20 -4.08 1.50
N GLY A 13 13.37 -3.12 1.89
CA GLY A 13 12.43 -3.22 3.01
C GLY A 13 13.07 -3.05 4.39
N THR A 14 14.35 -2.69 4.48
CA THR A 14 14.97 -2.24 5.73
C THR A 14 14.52 -0.83 6.10
N VAL A 15 14.56 -0.49 7.38
CA VAL A 15 14.06 0.81 7.88
C VAL A 15 15.09 1.90 7.61
N ARG A 16 14.65 3.03 7.03
CA ARG A 16 15.48 4.22 6.88
C ARG A 16 15.66 4.91 8.23
N LEU A 17 16.89 5.26 8.54
CA LEU A 17 17.25 5.92 9.80
C LEU A 17 17.80 7.32 9.53
N GLN A 18 17.41 8.28 10.35
CA GLN A 18 18.00 9.62 10.43
C GLN A 18 18.47 9.85 11.87
N GLY A 19 19.76 10.13 12.06
CA GLY A 19 20.34 10.25 13.40
C GLY A 19 20.18 8.99 14.27
N GLY A 20 20.09 7.81 13.64
CA GLY A 20 19.87 6.53 14.31
C GLY A 20 18.41 6.22 14.68
N GLN A 21 17.45 7.10 14.34
CA GLN A 21 16.02 6.89 14.60
C GLN A 21 15.24 6.62 13.31
N PRO A 22 14.20 5.76 13.35
CA PRO A 22 13.30 5.56 12.21
C PRO A 22 12.65 6.87 11.75
N ILE A 23 12.62 7.07 10.43
CA ILE A 23 11.94 8.23 9.85
C ILE A 23 10.44 7.90 9.72
N PRO A 24 9.52 8.66 10.34
CA PRO A 24 8.08 8.42 10.20
C PRO A 24 7.63 8.70 8.76
N THR A 25 6.71 7.89 8.24
CA THR A 25 6.17 8.06 6.87
C THR A 25 5.20 9.23 6.75
N TYR A 26 4.54 9.59 7.85
CA TYR A 26 3.58 10.67 7.92
C TYR A 26 3.45 11.13 9.38
N ASP A 27 2.94 12.34 9.55
CA ASP A 27 2.59 12.94 10.82
C ASP A 27 1.08 13.21 10.90
N GLN A 28 0.67 13.91 11.95
CA GLN A 28 -0.72 14.28 12.20
C GLN A 28 -1.29 15.18 11.09
N GLU A 29 -0.50 16.12 10.57
CA GLU A 29 -0.95 17.04 9.53
C GLU A 29 -1.31 16.28 8.25
N ILE A 30 -0.49 15.29 7.88
CA ILE A 30 -0.79 14.41 6.75
C ILE A 30 -2.04 13.56 7.01
N ILE A 31 -2.21 13.03 8.23
CA ILE A 31 -3.41 12.25 8.58
C ILE A 31 -4.68 13.09 8.41
N GLU A 32 -4.66 14.32 8.91
CA GLU A 32 -5.78 15.27 8.77
C GLU A 32 -6.03 15.60 7.31
N GLY A 33 -5.00 15.91 6.53
CA GLY A 33 -5.12 16.18 5.09
C GLY A 33 -5.79 15.05 4.32
N PHE A 34 -5.42 13.79 4.58
CA PHE A 34 -6.12 12.64 4.01
C PHE A 34 -7.56 12.51 4.54
N ALA A 35 -7.81 12.76 5.82
CA ALA A 35 -9.17 12.70 6.38
C ALA A 35 -10.11 13.68 5.67
N HIS A 36 -9.64 14.89 5.37
CA HIS A 36 -10.37 15.90 4.61
C HIS A 36 -10.76 15.42 3.20
N VAL A 37 -9.90 14.67 2.51
CA VAL A 37 -10.20 14.06 1.19
C VAL A 37 -11.41 13.13 1.25
N PHE A 38 -11.58 12.40 2.35
CA PHE A 38 -12.65 11.40 2.51
C PHE A 38 -13.96 11.97 3.08
N THR A 39 -14.07 13.28 3.24
CA THR A 39 -15.34 13.94 3.63
C THR A 39 -16.35 13.94 2.47
N GLY A 40 -17.64 13.94 2.77
CA GLY A 40 -18.71 14.02 1.77
C GLY A 40 -19.07 12.71 1.06
N TRP A 41 -18.43 11.59 1.40
CA TRP A 41 -18.73 10.28 0.79
C TRP A 41 -19.82 9.51 1.56
N THR A 42 -20.75 8.88 0.84
CA THR A 42 -21.77 7.98 1.42
C THR A 42 -22.09 6.80 0.50
N TYR A 43 -22.97 5.91 0.94
CA TYR A 43 -23.31 4.68 0.23
C TYR A 43 -23.96 4.94 -1.14
N ALA A 44 -23.71 4.01 -2.08
CA ALA A 44 -24.28 4.07 -3.41
C ALA A 44 -25.82 4.08 -3.37
N GLY A 45 -26.44 4.86 -4.28
CA GLY A 45 -27.90 4.96 -4.38
C GLY A 45 -28.57 5.68 -3.21
N SER A 46 -27.79 6.30 -2.31
CA SER A 46 -28.34 7.12 -1.25
C SER A 46 -29.03 8.38 -1.82
N PRO A 47 -30.28 8.69 -1.43
CA PRO A 47 -30.98 9.89 -1.90
C PRO A 47 -30.48 11.19 -1.24
N SER A 48 -29.79 11.10 -0.11
CA SER A 48 -29.21 12.25 0.62
C SER A 48 -28.00 11.80 1.45
N PHE A 49 -27.15 12.75 1.86
CA PHE A 49 -25.94 12.42 2.63
C PHE A 49 -26.25 11.73 3.98
N SER A 50 -27.32 12.16 4.66
CA SER A 50 -27.76 11.64 5.97
C SER A 50 -28.68 10.43 5.92
N SER A 51 -28.96 9.89 4.72
CA SER A 51 -29.82 8.72 4.58
C SER A 51 -29.22 7.49 5.26
N GLY A 52 -30.10 6.63 5.80
CA GLY A 52 -29.72 5.34 6.38
C GLY A 52 -29.56 4.21 5.36
N VAL A 53 -29.79 4.46 4.06
CA VAL A 53 -29.63 3.45 3.00
C VAL A 53 -28.17 3.03 2.89
N ARG A 54 -27.90 1.72 2.91
CA ARG A 54 -26.54 1.18 2.84
C ARG A 54 -26.42 0.16 1.71
N ASP A 55 -25.53 0.46 0.78
CA ASP A 55 -25.11 -0.43 -0.30
C ASP A 55 -23.60 -0.60 -0.19
N TYR A 56 -23.18 -1.79 0.26
CA TYR A 56 -21.77 -2.13 0.48
C TYR A 56 -21.10 -2.75 -0.76
N VAL A 57 -21.84 -2.90 -1.86
CA VAL A 57 -21.35 -3.60 -3.06
C VAL A 57 -20.90 -2.60 -4.11
N ARG A 58 -21.70 -1.56 -4.34
CA ARG A 58 -21.38 -0.54 -5.35
C ARG A 58 -20.48 0.55 -4.78
N PRO A 59 -19.66 1.21 -5.63
CA PRO A 59 -18.83 2.32 -5.20
C PRO A 59 -19.64 3.42 -4.50
N MET A 60 -19.07 3.97 -3.42
CA MET A 60 -19.62 5.12 -2.73
C MET A 60 -19.81 6.30 -3.69
N ILE A 61 -20.76 7.17 -3.36
CA ILE A 61 -21.04 8.40 -4.10
C ILE A 61 -20.69 9.61 -3.25
N ALA A 62 -20.28 10.70 -3.90
CA ALA A 62 -19.95 11.95 -3.25
C ALA A 62 -21.16 12.89 -3.20
N PHE A 63 -21.31 13.57 -2.06
CA PHE A 63 -22.19 14.71 -1.88
C PHE A 63 -21.31 15.94 -1.66
N GLU A 64 -21.05 16.70 -2.74
CA GLU A 64 -20.09 17.81 -2.76
C GLU A 64 -20.38 18.87 -1.68
N ALA A 65 -21.66 19.10 -1.34
CA ALA A 65 -22.05 20.04 -0.27
C ALA A 65 -21.53 19.66 1.13
N PHE A 66 -21.07 18.41 1.32
CA PHE A 66 -20.52 17.88 2.57
C PHE A 66 -19.03 17.53 2.43
N HIS A 67 -18.42 17.85 1.29
CA HIS A 67 -16.98 17.69 1.09
C HIS A 67 -16.26 18.96 1.54
N ASP A 68 -15.17 18.78 2.27
CA ASP A 68 -14.27 19.88 2.58
C ASP A 68 -13.55 20.34 1.31
N THR A 69 -13.73 21.59 0.92
CA THR A 69 -13.14 22.17 -0.29
C THR A 69 -11.89 23.00 0.00
N GLY A 70 -11.39 22.97 1.24
CA GLY A 70 -10.12 23.58 1.62
C GLY A 70 -8.92 22.94 0.90
N GLU A 71 -7.79 23.65 0.91
CA GLU A 71 -6.49 23.11 0.51
C GLU A 71 -6.10 21.96 1.44
N LYS A 72 -5.53 20.88 0.88
CA LYS A 72 -5.14 19.68 1.65
C LYS A 72 -3.67 19.36 1.43
N ARG A 73 -2.92 19.19 2.52
CA ARG A 73 -1.52 18.74 2.48
C ARG A 73 -1.47 17.23 2.64
N LEU A 74 -0.82 16.57 1.70
CA LEU A 74 -0.68 15.12 1.64
C LEU A 74 0.80 14.72 1.69
N LEU A 75 1.05 13.41 1.52
CA LEU A 75 2.39 12.83 1.62
C LEU A 75 3.40 13.57 0.72
N ARG A 76 4.64 13.65 1.20
CA ARG A 76 5.79 14.18 0.45
C ARG A 76 5.59 15.63 -0.04
N GLY A 77 4.80 16.41 0.68
CA GLY A 77 4.54 17.82 0.37
C GLY A 77 3.60 18.02 -0.81
N ALA A 78 2.87 16.99 -1.25
CA ALA A 78 1.81 17.15 -2.22
C ALA A 78 0.70 18.06 -1.65
N ILE A 79 0.21 19.00 -2.45
CA ILE A 79 -0.85 19.93 -2.06
C ILE A 79 -1.99 19.76 -3.06
N LEU A 80 -3.18 19.47 -2.55
CA LEU A 80 -4.42 19.54 -3.31
C LEU A 80 -4.97 20.97 -3.18
N PRO A 81 -5.11 21.73 -4.30
CA PRO A 81 -5.66 23.07 -4.25
C PRO A 81 -7.10 23.11 -3.73
N ALA A 82 -7.50 24.24 -3.16
CA ALA A 82 -8.88 24.47 -2.75
C ALA A 82 -9.85 24.51 -3.94
N GLY A 83 -11.14 24.26 -3.67
CA GLY A 83 -12.23 24.38 -4.63
C GLY A 83 -12.40 23.19 -5.60
N ARG A 84 -11.74 22.06 -5.32
CA ARG A 84 -11.87 20.83 -6.11
C ARG A 84 -13.05 19.98 -5.65
N THR A 85 -13.46 19.06 -6.52
CA THR A 85 -14.50 18.08 -6.21
C THR A 85 -13.95 16.92 -5.37
N ALA A 86 -14.83 16.26 -4.62
CA ALA A 86 -14.46 15.10 -3.81
C ALA A 86 -13.82 13.97 -4.64
N ALA A 87 -14.31 13.75 -5.87
CA ALA A 87 -13.79 12.71 -6.75
C ALA A 87 -12.38 13.02 -7.27
N GLU A 88 -12.09 14.28 -7.58
CA GLU A 88 -10.75 14.72 -8.00
C GLU A 88 -9.75 14.59 -6.85
N ASP A 89 -10.13 15.05 -5.65
CA ASP A 89 -9.28 14.94 -4.46
C ASP A 89 -9.00 13.49 -4.09
N LEU A 90 -10.01 12.62 -4.16
CA LEU A 90 -9.83 11.19 -3.91
C LEU A 90 -8.85 10.57 -4.91
N LYS A 91 -9.00 10.87 -6.20
CA LYS A 91 -8.09 10.36 -7.24
C LYS A 91 -6.65 10.77 -6.95
N ASP A 92 -6.40 12.05 -6.71
CA ASP A 92 -5.04 12.57 -6.55
C ASP A 92 -4.42 12.13 -5.22
N ALA A 93 -5.23 11.95 -4.18
CA ALA A 93 -4.79 11.36 -2.93
C ALA A 93 -4.35 9.89 -3.08
N LEU A 94 -5.10 9.10 -3.86
CA LEU A 94 -4.74 7.71 -4.17
C LEU A 94 -3.46 7.65 -5.02
N ASP A 95 -3.33 8.52 -6.02
CA ASP A 95 -2.12 8.63 -6.85
C ASP A 95 -0.91 9.02 -5.99
N THR A 96 -1.09 9.93 -5.03
CA THR A 96 -0.06 10.31 -4.05
C THR A 96 0.38 9.11 -3.21
N ILE A 97 -0.55 8.29 -2.71
CA ILE A 97 -0.21 7.07 -1.96
C ILE A 97 0.53 6.09 -2.87
N PHE A 98 0.01 5.80 -4.06
CA PHE A 98 0.58 4.80 -4.97
C PHE A 98 1.99 5.16 -5.46
N SER A 99 2.25 6.45 -5.65
CA SER A 99 3.57 6.98 -6.04
C SER A 99 4.60 6.99 -4.91
N HIS A 100 4.18 6.71 -3.66
CA HIS A 100 5.07 6.76 -2.51
C HIS A 100 6.14 5.66 -2.58
N PRO A 101 7.44 5.96 -2.33
CA PRO A 101 8.53 4.98 -2.42
C PRO A 101 8.36 3.74 -1.54
N ASN A 102 7.77 3.88 -0.35
CA ASN A 102 7.49 2.72 0.52
C ASN A 102 6.53 1.69 -0.08
N VAL A 103 5.66 2.04 -1.03
CA VAL A 103 4.64 1.09 -1.53
C VAL A 103 5.31 -0.15 -2.10
N ALA A 104 6.35 0.01 -2.93
CA ALA A 104 7.02 -1.09 -3.58
C ALA A 104 7.65 -2.09 -2.59
N PRO A 105 8.58 -1.70 -1.69
CA PRO A 105 9.17 -2.62 -0.73
C PRO A 105 8.14 -3.16 0.28
N PHE A 106 7.18 -2.33 0.70
CA PHE A 106 6.16 -2.75 1.67
C PHE A 106 5.27 -3.85 1.10
N ILE A 107 4.65 -3.61 -0.06
CA ILE A 107 3.77 -4.60 -0.71
C ILE A 107 4.56 -5.82 -1.16
N SER A 108 5.77 -5.64 -1.71
CA SER A 108 6.62 -6.77 -2.13
C SER A 108 6.92 -7.72 -0.96
N ARG A 109 7.32 -7.18 0.20
CA ARG A 109 7.57 -7.99 1.39
C ARG A 109 6.32 -8.76 1.83
N GLN A 110 5.16 -8.11 1.89
CA GLN A 110 3.90 -8.76 2.28
C GLN A 110 3.52 -9.89 1.30
N LEU A 111 3.66 -9.65 0.00
CA LEU A 111 3.37 -10.66 -1.02
C LEU A 111 4.33 -11.85 -0.95
N ILE A 112 5.63 -11.61 -0.77
CA ILE A 112 6.61 -12.68 -0.58
C ILE A 112 6.27 -13.51 0.66
N GLN A 113 5.94 -12.85 1.77
CA GLN A 113 5.55 -13.53 3.02
C GLN A 113 4.27 -14.35 2.87
N ARG A 114 3.32 -13.85 2.08
CA ARG A 114 2.07 -14.57 1.80
C ARG A 114 2.25 -15.71 0.81
N LEU A 115 3.19 -15.64 -0.13
CA LEU A 115 3.30 -16.61 -1.22
C LEU A 115 4.42 -17.63 -1.04
N VAL A 116 5.55 -17.25 -0.44
CA VAL A 116 6.79 -18.04 -0.51
C VAL A 116 7.40 -18.33 0.87
N THR A 117 7.87 -17.31 1.60
CA THR A 117 8.64 -17.50 2.83
C THR A 117 8.37 -16.41 3.86
N SER A 118 8.29 -16.78 5.14
CA SER A 118 8.02 -15.86 6.24
C SER A 118 9.15 -14.86 6.52
N ASN A 119 10.39 -15.21 6.15
CA ASN A 119 11.59 -14.41 6.43
C ASN A 119 12.40 -14.16 5.16
N PRO A 120 11.88 -13.38 4.20
CA PRO A 120 12.60 -13.11 2.95
C PRO A 120 13.83 -12.24 3.20
N SER A 121 14.90 -12.50 2.46
CA SER A 121 16.09 -11.65 2.54
C SER A 121 15.82 -10.24 2.02
N PRO A 122 16.58 -9.23 2.49
CA PRO A 122 16.52 -7.87 1.92
C PRO A 122 16.78 -7.86 0.41
N GLY A 123 17.70 -8.71 -0.08
CA GLY A 123 18.00 -8.82 -1.51
C GLY A 123 16.81 -9.29 -2.33
N TYR A 124 16.03 -10.24 -1.82
CA TYR A 124 14.83 -10.72 -2.48
C TYR A 124 13.72 -9.66 -2.51
N VAL A 125 13.48 -8.98 -1.38
CA VAL A 125 12.55 -7.84 -1.34
C VAL A 125 12.94 -6.76 -2.34
N ARG A 126 14.23 -6.42 -2.43
CA ARG A 126 14.75 -5.41 -3.37
C ARG A 126 14.43 -5.75 -4.81
N ARG A 127 14.71 -6.98 -5.25
CA ARG A 127 14.48 -7.41 -6.65
C ARG A 127 13.00 -7.36 -7.02
N VAL A 128 12.13 -7.80 -6.11
CA VAL A 128 10.68 -7.75 -6.33
C VAL A 128 10.16 -6.31 -6.30
N ALA A 129 10.66 -5.48 -5.38
CA ALA A 129 10.30 -4.07 -5.30
C ALA A 129 10.73 -3.31 -6.55
N GLN A 130 11.93 -3.56 -7.10
CA GLN A 130 12.35 -3.02 -8.39
C GLN A 130 11.38 -3.41 -9.53
N ARG A 131 10.85 -4.64 -9.49
CA ARG A 131 9.85 -5.08 -10.46
C ARG A 131 8.48 -4.43 -10.27
N PHE A 132 8.14 -4.06 -9.03
CA PHE A 132 6.96 -3.27 -8.74
C PHE A 132 7.12 -1.84 -9.28
N GLU A 133 8.29 -1.24 -9.11
CA GLU A 133 8.61 0.09 -9.63
C GLU A 133 8.51 0.14 -11.16
N ASP A 134 9.02 -0.91 -11.84
CA ASP A 134 8.98 -1.04 -13.30
C ASP A 134 8.88 -2.52 -13.73
N ASP A 135 7.82 -2.85 -14.47
CA ASP A 135 7.61 -4.15 -15.08
C ASP A 135 8.46 -4.42 -16.35
N GLY A 136 9.53 -3.66 -16.56
CA GLY A 136 10.41 -3.71 -17.73
C GLY A 136 9.78 -3.10 -18.98
N ARG A 137 8.60 -2.48 -18.86
CA ARG A 137 7.95 -1.67 -19.89
C ARG A 137 7.61 -0.27 -19.38
N GLY A 138 8.15 0.13 -18.22
CA GLY A 138 7.86 1.40 -17.56
C GLY A 138 6.55 1.41 -16.78
N VAL A 139 5.89 0.26 -16.56
CA VAL A 139 4.61 0.21 -15.84
C VAL A 139 4.83 -0.14 -14.37
N ARG A 140 4.54 0.83 -13.50
CA ARG A 140 4.52 0.64 -12.04
C ARG A 140 3.32 -0.21 -11.61
N GLY A 141 3.52 -1.10 -10.65
CA GLY A 141 2.46 -1.83 -9.96
C GLY A 141 1.82 -2.95 -10.77
N ASN A 142 2.47 -3.44 -11.83
CA ASN A 142 1.98 -4.60 -12.58
C ASN A 142 2.06 -5.87 -11.72
N LEU A 143 0.94 -6.28 -11.12
CA LEU A 143 0.87 -7.44 -10.23
C LEU A 143 1.29 -8.75 -10.91
N GLY A 144 1.01 -8.93 -12.20
CA GLY A 144 1.45 -10.11 -12.94
C GLY A 144 2.98 -10.20 -13.05
N ALA A 145 3.64 -9.05 -13.25
CA ALA A 145 5.10 -8.98 -13.28
C ALA A 145 5.72 -9.18 -11.88
N VAL A 146 5.09 -8.62 -10.84
CA VAL A 146 5.52 -8.76 -9.44
C VAL A 146 5.40 -10.21 -8.99
N VAL A 147 4.25 -10.86 -9.18
CA VAL A 147 4.06 -12.27 -8.83
C VAL A 147 5.04 -13.17 -9.57
N ARG A 148 5.32 -12.89 -10.85
CA ARG A 148 6.37 -13.61 -11.59
C ARG A 148 7.74 -13.42 -10.96
N ALA A 149 8.12 -12.19 -10.61
CA ALA A 149 9.40 -11.93 -9.95
C ALA A 149 9.51 -12.67 -8.61
N ILE A 150 8.43 -12.73 -7.83
CA ILE A 150 8.37 -13.52 -6.59
C ILE A 150 8.63 -15.00 -6.88
N LEU A 151 7.81 -15.63 -7.73
CA LEU A 151 7.85 -17.09 -7.89
C LEU A 151 9.10 -17.60 -8.63
N PHE A 152 9.74 -16.76 -9.45
CA PHE A 152 10.94 -17.12 -10.22
C PHE A 152 12.24 -16.65 -9.59
N ASP A 153 12.21 -16.00 -8.43
CA ASP A 153 13.42 -15.60 -7.71
C ASP A 153 14.23 -16.81 -7.24
N ASP A 154 15.56 -16.72 -7.26
CA ASP A 154 16.44 -17.80 -6.81
C ASP A 154 16.18 -18.19 -5.36
N GLU A 155 15.88 -17.23 -4.48
CA GLU A 155 15.54 -17.52 -3.09
C GLU A 155 14.25 -18.33 -3.00
N ALA A 156 13.23 -18.00 -3.81
CA ALA A 156 12.00 -18.78 -3.87
C ALA A 156 12.22 -20.21 -4.36
N ARG A 157 13.10 -20.40 -5.35
CA ARG A 157 13.32 -21.70 -6.00
C ARG A 157 14.32 -22.59 -5.27
N ARG A 158 15.31 -22.01 -4.60
CA ARG A 158 16.45 -22.73 -4.03
C ARG A 158 16.69 -22.45 -2.56
N GLY A 159 15.98 -21.51 -1.93
CA GLY A 159 16.21 -21.14 -0.53
C GLY A 159 16.07 -22.31 0.45
N HIS A 160 15.23 -23.31 0.15
CA HIS A 160 15.11 -24.52 0.95
C HIS A 160 16.37 -25.41 0.92
N LEU A 161 17.22 -25.27 -0.09
CA LEU A 161 18.52 -25.95 -0.22
C LEU A 161 19.63 -25.06 0.35
N ASP A 162 19.64 -23.79 -0.04
CA ASP A 162 20.78 -22.88 0.17
C ASP A 162 20.72 -22.16 1.54
N ALA A 163 19.54 -22.09 2.17
CA ALA A 163 19.28 -21.38 3.43
C ALA A 163 18.25 -22.10 4.32
N SER A 164 18.36 -23.43 4.46
CA SER A 164 17.35 -24.29 5.10
C SER A 164 16.96 -23.94 6.54
N LEU A 165 17.81 -23.21 7.27
CA LEU A 165 17.53 -22.79 8.66
C LEU A 165 16.63 -21.54 8.75
N THR A 166 16.64 -20.69 7.73
CA THR A 166 15.91 -19.41 7.71
C THR A 166 14.82 -19.37 6.64
N PHE A 167 14.92 -20.23 5.63
CA PHE A 167 13.96 -20.33 4.56
C PHE A 167 12.80 -21.27 4.91
N GLY A 168 11.60 -20.82 4.58
CA GLY A 168 10.38 -21.59 4.77
C GLY A 168 9.22 -20.70 5.17
N LYS A 169 8.05 -21.32 5.27
CA LYS A 169 6.81 -20.64 5.66
C LYS A 169 6.04 -21.53 6.61
N LEU A 170 5.73 -20.99 7.79
CA LEU A 170 4.81 -21.66 8.69
C LEU A 170 3.40 -21.62 8.09
N LYS A 171 2.68 -22.76 8.15
CA LYS A 171 1.26 -22.79 7.81
C LYS A 171 0.52 -21.83 8.75
N GLU A 172 -0.34 -20.99 8.16
CA GLU A 172 -1.18 -20.07 8.93
C GLU A 172 -2.05 -20.85 9.92
N PRO A 173 -2.30 -20.34 11.14
CA PRO A 173 -2.94 -21.11 12.20
C PRO A 173 -4.25 -21.80 11.78
N LEU A 174 -5.11 -21.11 11.04
CA LEU A 174 -6.36 -21.68 10.54
C LEU A 174 -6.13 -22.81 9.53
N LEU A 175 -5.19 -22.64 8.60
CA LEU A 175 -4.80 -23.69 7.65
C LEU A 175 -4.12 -24.87 8.34
N ARG A 176 -3.37 -24.62 9.42
CA ARG A 176 -2.74 -25.67 10.23
C ARG A 176 -3.79 -26.50 10.98
N LEU A 177 -4.88 -25.88 11.42
CA LEU A 177 -5.97 -26.55 12.13
C LEU A 177 -6.95 -27.26 11.19
N SER A 178 -7.14 -26.77 9.96
CA SER A 178 -8.12 -27.31 9.01
C SER A 178 -7.55 -28.27 7.96
N ALA A 179 -6.24 -28.25 7.72
CA ALA A 179 -5.59 -29.18 6.82
C ALA A 179 -5.40 -30.54 7.51
N THR A 180 -6.40 -31.41 7.38
CA THR A 180 -6.30 -32.86 7.59
C THR A 180 -5.49 -33.51 6.48
#